data_AF-A0A4U0XPL3-F1
#
_entry.id   AF-A0A4U0XPL3-F1
#
_cell.length_a   1.000
_cell.length_b   1.000
_cell.length_c   1.000
_cell.angle_alpha   90.00
_cell.angle_beta   90.00
_cell.angle_gamma   90.00
#
_symmetry.space_group_name_H-M   'P 1'
#
loop_
_entity.id
_entity.type
_entity.pdbx_description
1 polymer ?
#
loop_
_entity_poly.entity_id
_entity_poly.type
_entity_poly.pdbx_seq_one_letter_code
_entity_poly.pdbx_strand_id
1 'polypeptide(L)'
;MDVKSYLRKQGWLGDGHSLDHTGKGIKKPLLVSKKVDVLGVGLNKHAAVSDQWWLRAYDQGLKDFGTGKENLLGQVQKHGINRGGLYGRFVKGEAVPGTIGTSADGTPTGSMTPAEKAEELRGDLIMLESEAPTSKVEPPSKKRKRGDKYVEQSEKRARRRLEREAQKAEEQARAPTEPPTAAPQTVKQDMVIVGDLSTARARALERKRQAQIAKKLRRTMNPEERRAFKKEQQAERKQLKAERAKAGAAVNKGAVKTPIVGVHTRPSTVAEKKLQQNVEQEKIDRYRASKAGHGLDSNVEAKKKALPDEKLQEYTKRAQEKGISIEEYIKRREEKYAAKQGEKLGQDTGAPPANGLGFVIDTAGDAALATDPPAKRIKDKDLPQLPDFANALVSISKNEPVLIAESDGTETFRWDPSLPMPQDPRLWQGVIIKQLPKLVRKARREWMAVRREAKKAGNPSKPAQKKSKGTKKVEIREDFVWNILFKSRQFAKDGAPDGKKPSEGEIASARTVANHMLKVEKREMKATKGEKKKQLKAKRAVAGLKRR
;
A
#
# COMPACT_ATOMS: atom_id res chain seq x y z
N MET A 1 -3.70 5.47 -54.04
CA MET A 1 -3.86 5.71 -52.58
C MET A 1 -4.08 7.19 -52.37
N ASP A 2 -5.27 7.61 -51.94
CA ASP A 2 -5.54 9.04 -51.74
C ASP A 2 -4.93 9.52 -50.42
N VAL A 3 -3.81 10.25 -50.53
CA VAL A 3 -2.99 10.74 -49.41
C VAL A 3 -3.81 11.66 -48.50
N LYS A 4 -4.75 12.44 -49.04
CA LYS A 4 -5.59 13.36 -48.27
C LYS A 4 -6.51 12.60 -47.32
N SER A 5 -7.10 11.51 -47.80
CA SER A 5 -7.96 10.64 -46.99
C SER A 5 -7.18 9.97 -45.85
N TYR A 6 -5.93 9.58 -46.09
CA TYR A 6 -5.07 8.95 -45.10
C TYR A 6 -4.65 9.93 -44.00
N LEU A 7 -4.25 11.15 -44.37
CA LEU A 7 -3.86 12.20 -43.41
C LEU A 7 -5.05 12.65 -42.55
N ARG A 8 -6.25 12.80 -43.13
CA ARG A 8 -7.47 13.09 -42.38
C ARG A 8 -7.82 11.97 -41.38
N LYS A 9 -7.63 10.69 -41.76
CA LYS A 9 -7.78 9.55 -40.85
C LYS A 9 -6.78 9.60 -39.68
N GLN A 10 -5.55 10.05 -39.93
CA GLN A 10 -4.52 10.26 -38.90
C GLN A 10 -4.72 11.55 -38.09
N GLY A 11 -5.79 12.29 -38.36
CA GLY A 11 -6.20 13.44 -37.57
C GLY A 11 -5.54 14.76 -37.98
N TRP A 12 -5.04 14.89 -39.21
CA TRP A 12 -4.69 16.21 -39.77
C TRP A 12 -5.95 16.98 -40.20
N LEU A 13 -6.03 18.28 -39.88
CA LEU A 13 -6.96 19.22 -40.49
C LEU A 13 -6.32 19.79 -41.76
N GLY A 14 -6.93 19.51 -42.91
CA GLY A 14 -6.50 20.02 -44.22
C GLY A 14 -5.71 19.01 -45.06
N ASP A 15 -5.12 19.50 -46.14
CA ASP A 15 -4.50 18.70 -47.20
C ASP A 15 -2.99 18.46 -47.00
N GLY A 16 -2.43 18.83 -45.83
CA GLY A 16 -1.07 18.42 -45.45
C GLY A 16 0.04 19.47 -45.54
N HIS A 17 -0.24 20.74 -45.85
CA HIS A 17 0.75 21.83 -45.80
C HIS A 17 0.71 22.55 -44.44
N SER A 18 1.63 22.18 -43.55
CA SER A 18 1.65 22.60 -42.14
C SER A 18 2.72 23.65 -41.86
N LEU A 19 2.46 24.91 -42.20
CA LEU A 19 3.24 26.05 -41.69
C LEU A 19 2.39 27.28 -41.30
N ASP A 20 1.06 27.25 -41.48
CA ASP A 20 0.22 28.45 -41.35
C ASP A 20 -0.66 28.47 -40.09
N HIS A 21 -0.88 29.68 -39.55
CA HIS A 21 -1.47 29.98 -38.24
C HIS A 21 -3.01 29.96 -38.27
N THR A 22 -3.61 29.80 -39.45
CA THR A 22 -5.04 29.92 -39.73
C THR A 22 -5.85 28.64 -39.52
N GLY A 23 -5.37 27.71 -38.69
CA GLY A 23 -6.15 26.54 -38.25
C GLY A 23 -6.07 25.29 -39.13
N LYS A 24 -4.99 25.13 -39.91
CA LYS A 24 -4.71 23.93 -40.72
C LYS A 24 -3.57 23.12 -40.08
N GLY A 25 -3.90 22.21 -39.17
CA GLY A 25 -2.92 21.39 -38.43
C GLY A 25 -3.55 20.15 -37.79
N ILE A 26 -2.84 19.41 -36.93
CA ILE A 26 -3.41 18.21 -36.31
C ILE A 26 -4.66 18.58 -35.48
N LYS A 27 -5.80 17.93 -35.77
CA LYS A 27 -7.13 18.10 -35.13
C LYS A 27 -7.08 18.07 -33.61
N LYS A 28 -6.09 17.39 -33.05
CA LYS A 28 -5.72 17.43 -31.65
C LYS A 28 -4.24 17.79 -31.61
N PRO A 29 -3.86 19.07 -31.42
CA PRO A 29 -2.47 19.40 -31.17
C PRO A 29 -2.03 18.51 -30.01
N LEU A 30 -0.93 17.78 -30.20
CA LEU A 30 -0.36 17.00 -29.12
C LEU A 30 -0.08 18.00 -28.01
N LEU A 31 -0.91 17.96 -26.96
CA LEU A 31 -0.67 18.67 -25.73
C LEU A 31 0.56 18.00 -25.08
N VAL A 32 1.72 18.33 -25.62
CA VAL A 32 2.98 18.23 -24.91
C VAL A 32 2.81 19.26 -23.80
N SER A 33 2.35 18.80 -22.64
CA SER A 33 2.33 19.64 -21.45
C SER A 33 3.74 20.21 -21.36
N LYS A 34 3.87 21.54 -21.46
CA LYS A 34 5.14 22.24 -21.30
C LYS A 34 5.63 21.91 -19.90
N LYS A 35 6.38 20.83 -19.78
CA LYS A 35 6.91 20.36 -18.52
C LYS A 35 8.11 21.26 -18.31
N VAL A 36 7.92 22.29 -17.49
CA VAL A 36 8.97 23.26 -17.13
C VAL A 36 9.97 22.61 -16.16
N ASP A 37 10.33 21.34 -16.40
CA ASP A 37 11.46 20.68 -15.78
C ASP A 37 12.63 20.84 -16.77
N VAL A 38 13.75 21.40 -16.31
CA VAL A 38 15.01 21.60 -17.06
C VAL A 38 15.57 20.30 -17.68
N LEU A 39 14.99 19.14 -17.36
CA LEU A 39 15.47 17.80 -17.77
C LEU A 39 14.95 17.32 -19.14
N GLY A 40 14.42 18.20 -19.97
CA GLY A 40 14.00 17.87 -21.34
C GLY A 40 12.75 16.98 -21.43
N VAL A 41 12.12 17.02 -22.60
CA VAL A 41 10.94 16.18 -22.91
C VAL A 41 11.45 14.79 -23.29
N GLY A 42 11.54 13.85 -22.34
CA GLY A 42 11.90 12.46 -22.68
C GLY A 42 12.45 11.59 -21.55
N LEU A 43 12.98 12.18 -20.47
CA LEU A 43 13.55 11.40 -19.36
C LEU A 43 12.44 10.90 -18.43
N ASN A 44 11.83 9.76 -18.79
CA ASN A 44 11.04 8.97 -17.88
C ASN A 44 11.92 8.56 -16.70
N LYS A 45 11.62 9.09 -15.49
CA LYS A 45 12.33 8.74 -14.22
C LYS A 45 12.33 7.23 -13.92
N HIS A 46 11.49 6.46 -14.59
CA HIS A 46 11.40 5.01 -14.47
C HIS A 46 12.10 4.24 -15.59
N ALA A 47 12.51 4.87 -16.69
CA ALA A 47 13.21 4.20 -17.80
C ALA A 47 14.67 3.86 -17.42
N ALA A 48 15.39 4.81 -16.82
CA ALA A 48 16.72 4.54 -16.27
C ALA A 48 16.70 3.47 -15.15
N VAL A 49 15.56 3.31 -14.45
CA VAL A 49 15.38 2.30 -13.40
C VAL A 49 14.93 0.96 -13.97
N SER A 50 14.24 0.94 -15.12
CA SER A 50 13.84 -0.29 -15.79
C SER A 50 15.00 -0.93 -16.54
N ASP A 51 15.93 -0.15 -17.09
CA ASP A 51 17.03 -0.69 -17.89
C ASP A 51 18.17 -1.27 -17.03
N GLN A 52 18.22 -0.94 -15.74
CA GLN A 52 19.21 -1.44 -14.78
C GLN A 52 18.72 -2.66 -13.97
N TRP A 53 17.68 -3.34 -14.44
CA TRP A 53 17.15 -4.52 -13.75
C TRP A 53 18.16 -5.69 -13.73
N TRP A 54 18.97 -5.84 -14.79
CA TRP A 54 20.02 -6.86 -14.89
C TRP A 54 21.18 -6.58 -13.94
N LEU A 55 21.61 -5.32 -13.80
CA LEU A 55 22.65 -4.90 -12.84
C LEU A 55 22.24 -5.23 -11.39
N ARG A 56 20.97 -4.98 -11.04
CA ARG A 56 20.46 -5.36 -9.71
C ARG A 56 20.37 -6.86 -9.51
N ALA A 57 19.96 -7.62 -10.53
CA ALA A 57 19.93 -9.09 -10.44
C ALA A 57 21.34 -9.66 -10.28
N TYR A 58 22.33 -9.07 -10.97
CA TYR A 58 23.74 -9.43 -10.87
C TYR A 58 24.34 -9.09 -9.49
N ASP A 59 24.13 -7.86 -8.99
CA ASP A 59 24.53 -7.46 -7.63
C ASP A 59 23.92 -8.32 -6.53
N GLN A 60 22.68 -8.77 -6.75
CA GLN A 60 21.99 -9.65 -5.81
C GLN A 60 22.57 -11.07 -5.87
N GLY A 61 22.91 -11.55 -7.07
CA GLY A 61 23.66 -12.80 -7.25
C GLY A 61 25.02 -12.78 -6.54
N LEU A 62 25.78 -11.67 -6.65
CA LEU A 62 27.06 -11.47 -5.96
C LEU A 62 26.93 -11.43 -4.43
N LYS A 63 25.88 -10.81 -3.90
CA LYS A 63 25.62 -10.78 -2.44
C LYS A 63 25.24 -12.15 -1.87
N ASP A 64 24.61 -12.99 -2.68
CA ASP A 64 24.19 -14.32 -2.26
C ASP A 64 25.34 -15.35 -2.40
N PHE A 65 26.38 -15.06 -3.18
CA PHE A 65 27.63 -15.84 -3.21
C PHE A 65 28.30 -15.86 -1.82
N GLY A 66 28.54 -17.05 -1.28
CA GLY A 66 29.18 -17.26 0.03
C GLY A 66 28.21 -17.38 1.22
N THR A 67 26.91 -17.10 1.04
CA THR A 67 25.93 -17.18 2.15
C THR A 67 25.30 -18.57 2.34
N GLY A 68 25.71 -19.57 1.56
CA GLY A 68 25.15 -20.94 1.59
C GLY A 68 23.70 -21.05 1.13
N LYS A 69 23.05 -19.94 0.75
CA LYS A 69 21.71 -19.94 0.16
C LYS A 69 21.80 -20.38 -1.29
N GLU A 70 20.89 -21.25 -1.73
CA GLU A 70 20.83 -21.69 -3.12
C GLU A 70 20.63 -20.48 -4.04
N ASN A 71 21.71 -20.08 -4.70
CA ASN A 71 21.75 -18.91 -5.56
C ASN A 71 20.84 -19.14 -6.78
N LEU A 72 20.35 -18.07 -7.40
CA LEU A 72 19.43 -18.15 -8.55
C LEU A 72 20.06 -18.93 -9.72
N LEU A 73 21.39 -18.84 -9.88
CA LEU A 73 22.17 -19.68 -10.80
C LEU A 73 22.17 -21.17 -10.41
N GLY A 74 22.29 -21.49 -9.12
CA GLY A 74 22.23 -22.88 -8.64
C GLY A 74 20.86 -23.51 -8.89
N GLN A 75 19.80 -22.71 -8.83
CA GLN A 75 18.45 -23.14 -9.18
C GLN A 75 18.29 -23.40 -10.69
N VAL A 76 18.96 -22.61 -11.54
CA VAL A 76 19.02 -22.83 -13.00
C VAL A 76 19.86 -24.07 -13.35
N GLN A 77 20.97 -24.30 -12.64
CA GLN A 77 21.80 -25.50 -12.81
C GLN A 77 21.04 -26.78 -12.39
N LYS A 78 20.32 -26.75 -11.26
CA LYS A 78 19.57 -27.91 -10.75
C LYS A 78 18.27 -28.21 -11.50
N HIS A 79 17.57 -27.21 -12.00
CA HIS A 79 16.25 -27.39 -12.62
C HIS A 79 16.23 -27.14 -14.14
N GLY A 80 17.38 -26.84 -14.73
CA GLY A 80 17.51 -26.46 -16.13
C GLY A 80 16.90 -25.10 -16.45
N ILE A 81 17.29 -24.54 -17.59
CA ILE A 81 16.83 -23.23 -18.10
C ILE A 81 15.29 -23.16 -18.17
N ASN A 82 14.63 -24.30 -18.39
CA ASN A 82 13.19 -24.41 -18.62
C ASN A 82 12.31 -24.10 -17.39
N ARG A 83 12.84 -24.07 -16.16
CA ARG A 83 12.05 -23.82 -14.95
C ARG A 83 12.39 -22.56 -14.16
N GLY A 84 13.43 -21.80 -14.55
CA GLY A 84 13.80 -20.61 -13.78
C GLY A 84 14.84 -19.68 -14.38
N GLY A 85 15.38 -19.96 -15.57
CA GLY A 85 16.36 -19.08 -16.20
C GLY A 85 15.70 -17.88 -16.90
N LEU A 86 16.43 -16.76 -16.99
CA LEU A 86 16.04 -15.57 -17.76
C LEU A 86 15.56 -15.91 -19.18
N TYR A 87 16.13 -16.97 -19.77
CA TYR A 87 15.86 -17.43 -21.12
C TYR A 87 14.76 -18.49 -21.24
N GLY A 88 14.25 -19.06 -20.14
CA GLY A 88 13.21 -20.10 -20.17
C GLY A 88 11.84 -19.64 -20.66
N ARG A 89 11.64 -18.33 -20.79
CA ARG A 89 10.42 -17.71 -21.37
C ARG A 89 10.55 -17.39 -22.85
N PHE A 90 11.76 -17.44 -23.40
CA PHE A 90 11.93 -17.37 -24.84
C PHE A 90 11.59 -18.74 -25.37
N VAL A 91 10.34 -18.90 -25.79
CA VAL A 91 9.95 -19.98 -26.69
C VAL A 91 10.87 -19.81 -27.90
N LYS A 92 11.65 -20.84 -28.24
CA LYS A 92 12.37 -20.88 -29.52
C LYS A 92 11.30 -20.61 -30.58
N GLY A 93 11.28 -19.38 -31.11
CA GLY A 93 10.31 -19.01 -32.12
C GLY A 93 10.43 -20.04 -33.23
N GLU A 94 9.28 -20.42 -33.81
CA GLU A 94 9.26 -21.12 -35.09
C GLU A 94 10.28 -20.41 -35.99
N ALA A 95 11.33 -21.12 -36.38
CA ALA A 95 12.46 -20.53 -37.07
C ALA A 95 11.92 -20.02 -38.40
N VAL A 96 11.60 -18.72 -38.47
CA VAL A 96 11.32 -18.05 -39.74
C VAL A 96 12.60 -18.22 -40.54
N PRO A 97 12.57 -18.97 -41.67
CA PRO A 97 13.77 -19.18 -42.47
C PRO A 97 14.28 -17.81 -42.86
N GLY A 98 15.46 -17.46 -42.34
CA GLY A 98 16.05 -16.16 -42.60
C GLY A 98 16.26 -16.00 -44.10
N THR A 99 15.86 -14.85 -44.64
CA THR A 99 16.02 -14.50 -46.06
C THR A 99 17.48 -14.26 -46.47
N ILE A 100 18.44 -14.66 -45.63
CA ILE A 100 19.88 -14.52 -45.87
C ILE A 100 20.42 -15.93 -46.05
N GLY A 101 20.45 -16.40 -47.31
CA GLY A 101 21.25 -17.56 -47.70
C GLY A 101 20.54 -18.76 -48.35
N THR A 102 19.34 -18.63 -48.92
CA THR A 102 18.84 -19.64 -49.88
C THR A 102 19.25 -19.25 -51.30
N SER A 103 20.55 -19.31 -51.57
CA SER A 103 21.03 -19.41 -52.95
C SER A 103 20.68 -20.81 -53.42
N ALA A 104 19.88 -20.86 -54.47
CA ALA A 104 19.48 -22.06 -55.18
C ALA A 104 20.71 -22.86 -55.63
N ASP A 105 20.70 -24.17 -55.37
CA ASP A 105 21.00 -25.25 -56.31
C ASP A 105 21.26 -26.54 -55.53
N GLY A 106 20.35 -27.51 -55.64
CA GLY A 106 20.45 -28.79 -54.93
C GLY A 106 19.16 -29.61 -54.96
N THR A 107 18.87 -30.16 -56.13
CA THR A 107 17.78 -31.08 -56.50
C THR A 107 17.55 -32.24 -55.48
N PRO A 108 16.29 -32.69 -55.27
CA PRO A 108 15.93 -33.64 -54.22
C PRO A 108 16.05 -35.10 -54.69
N THR A 109 16.73 -35.96 -53.93
CA THR A 109 16.58 -37.42 -54.01
C THR A 109 17.05 -38.05 -52.70
N GLY A 110 16.22 -38.87 -52.06
CA GLY A 110 16.69 -39.74 -50.98
C GLY A 110 15.72 -39.95 -49.83
N SER A 111 14.62 -40.65 -50.11
CA SER A 111 13.94 -41.48 -49.11
C SER A 111 14.92 -42.52 -48.56
N MET A 112 15.25 -42.48 -47.27
CA MET A 112 15.69 -43.68 -46.53
C MET A 112 15.26 -43.61 -45.06
N THR A 113 14.53 -44.64 -44.68
CA THR A 113 14.22 -45.16 -43.34
C THR A 113 15.47 -45.39 -42.48
N PRO A 114 15.39 -45.30 -41.13
CA PRO A 114 16.35 -45.94 -40.24
C PRO A 114 15.71 -47.18 -39.60
N ALA A 115 15.82 -48.31 -40.29
CA ALA A 115 15.85 -49.61 -39.66
C ALA A 115 17.32 -50.06 -39.60
N GLU A 116 17.65 -50.82 -38.55
CA GLU A 116 18.88 -51.62 -38.41
C GLU A 116 20.17 -50.87 -38.04
N LYS A 117 20.41 -50.79 -36.73
CA LYS A 117 21.75 -51.05 -36.20
C LYS A 117 21.64 -51.79 -34.86
N ALA A 118 21.68 -53.12 -34.98
CA ALA A 118 21.94 -54.06 -33.91
C ALA A 118 23.46 -54.21 -33.71
N GLU A 119 23.83 -54.72 -32.53
CA GLU A 119 25.18 -55.10 -32.04
C GLU A 119 26.13 -53.91 -31.80
N GLU A 120 26.72 -53.73 -30.61
CA GLU A 120 27.46 -54.69 -29.80
C GLU A 120 27.71 -54.09 -28.39
N LEU A 121 28.05 -54.96 -27.41
CA LEU A 121 28.41 -54.74 -25.98
C LEU A 121 27.24 -54.89 -24.98
N ARG A 122 26.89 -56.11 -24.56
CA ARG A 122 27.50 -56.91 -23.46
C ARG A 122 27.64 -56.15 -22.13
N GLY A 123 26.91 -56.62 -21.10
CA GLY A 123 27.31 -56.48 -19.70
C GLY A 123 26.14 -56.36 -18.71
N ASP A 124 25.83 -57.49 -18.05
CA ASP A 124 25.12 -57.64 -16.76
C ASP A 124 23.61 -57.35 -16.72
N LEU A 125 22.71 -58.34 -16.83
CA LEU A 125 22.44 -59.44 -15.89
C LEU A 125 22.05 -58.92 -14.49
N ILE A 126 20.74 -58.84 -14.22
CA ILE A 126 20.07 -59.45 -13.06
C ILE A 126 18.59 -59.61 -13.43
N MET A 127 18.25 -60.88 -13.64
CA MET A 127 16.91 -61.47 -13.64
C MET A 127 16.22 -61.25 -12.29
N LEU A 128 14.92 -60.94 -12.30
CA LEU A 128 13.94 -61.84 -11.67
C LEU A 128 12.53 -61.55 -12.19
N GLU A 129 12.07 -62.47 -13.01
CA GLU A 129 10.70 -62.69 -13.45
C GLU A 129 10.07 -63.69 -12.47
N SER A 130 8.84 -63.46 -12.03
CA SER A 130 7.92 -64.53 -11.65
C SER A 130 6.47 -64.05 -11.72
N GLU A 131 5.88 -64.38 -12.87
CA GLU A 131 4.60 -65.07 -13.06
C GLU A 131 3.38 -64.72 -12.21
N ALA A 132 2.32 -64.37 -12.94
CA ALA A 132 0.93 -64.38 -12.51
C ALA A 132 0.44 -65.82 -12.24
N PRO A 133 -0.64 -65.98 -11.46
CA PRO A 133 -1.85 -66.45 -12.13
C PRO A 133 -3.16 -65.76 -11.68
N THR A 134 -4.10 -65.87 -12.60
CA THR A 134 -5.50 -65.45 -12.64
C THR A 134 -6.36 -65.84 -11.42
N SER A 135 -7.22 -64.93 -10.96
CA SER A 135 -8.59 -65.28 -10.50
C SER A 135 -9.57 -64.10 -10.56
N LYS A 136 -10.77 -64.40 -11.04
CA LYS A 136 -11.97 -63.54 -11.11
C LYS A 136 -12.59 -63.38 -9.72
N VAL A 137 -12.80 -62.16 -9.22
CA VAL A 137 -13.84 -61.81 -8.22
C VAL A 137 -14.30 -60.35 -8.43
N GLU A 138 -15.61 -60.15 -8.36
CA GLU A 138 -16.36 -58.90 -8.44
C GLU A 138 -15.93 -57.78 -7.46
N PRO A 139 -16.26 -56.50 -7.72
CA PRO A 139 -15.73 -55.36 -6.97
C PRO A 139 -16.61 -54.95 -5.77
N PRO A 140 -16.06 -54.87 -4.54
CA PRO A 140 -16.66 -54.04 -3.50
C PRO A 140 -16.13 -52.60 -3.59
N SER A 141 -17.06 -51.65 -3.66
CA SER A 141 -16.86 -50.21 -3.69
C SER A 141 -15.90 -49.68 -2.62
N LYS A 142 -14.66 -49.32 -3.01
CA LYS A 142 -13.72 -48.54 -2.18
C LYS A 142 -13.64 -47.09 -2.67
N LYS A 143 -14.37 -46.20 -1.99
CA LYS A 143 -14.17 -44.74 -1.98
C LYS A 143 -12.72 -44.44 -1.59
N ARG A 144 -11.85 -44.11 -2.55
CA ARG A 144 -10.48 -43.65 -2.26
C ARG A 144 -10.50 -42.22 -1.73
N LYS A 145 -10.12 -42.09 -0.46
CA LYS A 145 -9.59 -40.90 0.21
C LYS A 145 -8.57 -40.20 -0.70
N ARG A 146 -8.90 -39.00 -1.19
CA ARG A 146 -7.99 -38.08 -1.90
C ARG A 146 -7.82 -36.78 -1.11
N GLY A 147 -7.74 -36.89 0.22
CA GLY A 147 -7.55 -35.78 1.16
C GLY A 147 -6.19 -35.76 1.88
N ASP A 148 -5.46 -36.89 1.93
CA ASP A 148 -4.27 -37.00 2.80
C ASP A 148 -3.03 -36.27 2.30
N LYS A 149 -2.91 -36.00 0.99
CA LYS A 149 -1.72 -35.36 0.43
C LYS A 149 -1.53 -33.90 0.91
N TYR A 150 -2.59 -33.24 1.36
CA TYR A 150 -2.53 -31.88 1.88
C TYR A 150 -2.21 -31.84 3.38
N VAL A 151 -2.66 -32.87 4.13
CA VAL A 151 -2.35 -33.04 5.55
C VAL A 151 -0.87 -33.40 5.72
N GLU A 152 -0.37 -34.34 4.92
CA GLU A 152 1.03 -34.79 4.95
C GLU A 152 2.01 -33.65 4.62
N GLN A 153 1.67 -32.79 3.66
CA GLN A 153 2.50 -31.63 3.30
C GLN A 153 2.46 -30.52 4.38
N SER A 154 1.37 -30.42 5.14
CA SER A 154 1.25 -29.49 6.27
C SER A 154 2.01 -29.98 7.51
N GLU A 155 1.98 -31.28 7.78
CA GLU A 155 2.75 -31.91 8.86
C GLU A 155 4.26 -31.88 8.59
N LYS A 156 4.69 -32.14 7.35
CA LYS A 156 6.11 -32.02 6.97
C LYS A 156 6.63 -30.59 7.13
N ARG A 157 5.78 -29.57 6.95
CA ARG A 157 6.12 -28.15 7.22
C ARG A 157 6.12 -27.82 8.71
N ALA A 158 5.27 -28.47 9.52
CA ALA A 158 5.25 -28.32 10.97
C ALA A 158 6.50 -28.95 11.61
N ARG A 159 6.89 -30.16 11.19
CA ARG A 159 8.11 -30.84 11.64
C ARG A 159 9.38 -30.02 11.35
N ARG A 160 9.51 -29.48 10.12
CA ARG A 160 10.63 -28.58 9.77
C ARG A 160 10.68 -27.26 10.56
N ARG A 161 9.56 -26.83 11.16
CA ARG A 161 9.54 -25.63 12.02
C ARG A 161 10.03 -25.96 13.42
N LEU A 162 9.55 -27.07 13.99
CA LEU A 162 10.00 -27.53 15.31
C LEU A 162 11.49 -27.88 15.31
N GLU A 163 11.99 -28.51 14.24
CA GLU A 163 13.41 -28.83 14.10
C GLU A 163 14.30 -27.57 14.01
N ARG A 164 13.84 -26.51 13.33
CA ARG A 164 14.53 -25.21 13.30
C ARG A 164 14.48 -24.46 14.63
N GLU A 165 13.42 -24.63 15.41
CA GLU A 165 13.31 -24.04 16.74
C GLU A 165 14.21 -24.77 17.75
N ALA A 166 14.31 -26.10 17.65
CA ALA A 166 15.23 -26.90 18.45
C ALA A 166 16.71 -26.55 18.18
N GLN A 167 17.10 -26.46 16.91
CA GLN A 167 18.48 -26.05 16.53
C GLN A 167 18.83 -24.66 17.04
N LYS A 168 17.87 -23.74 17.05
CA LYS A 168 18.09 -22.36 17.50
C LYS A 168 18.15 -22.25 19.02
N ALA A 169 17.45 -23.11 19.76
CA ALA A 169 17.57 -23.21 21.20
C ALA A 169 18.91 -23.84 21.61
N GLU A 170 19.37 -24.85 20.87
CA GLU A 170 20.68 -25.48 21.10
C GLU A 170 21.84 -24.51 20.80
N GLU A 171 21.76 -23.73 19.72
CA GLU A 171 22.77 -22.71 19.38
C GLU A 171 22.83 -21.58 20.43
N GLN A 172 21.69 -21.24 21.05
CA GLN A 172 21.65 -20.28 22.16
C GLN A 172 22.18 -20.84 23.48
N ALA A 173 22.05 -22.15 23.71
CA ALA A 173 22.61 -22.82 24.88
C ALA A 173 24.14 -23.04 24.78
N ARG A 174 24.70 -22.97 23.56
CA ARG A 174 26.13 -23.25 23.30
C ARG A 174 27.03 -22.01 23.28
N ALA A 175 26.51 -20.83 23.63
CA ALA A 175 27.34 -19.64 23.77
C ALA A 175 28.22 -19.77 25.03
N PRO A 176 29.56 -19.79 24.91
CA PRO A 176 30.45 -20.01 26.04
C PRO A 176 30.51 -18.78 26.96
N THR A 177 30.30 -19.02 28.24
CA THR A 177 30.47 -18.07 29.34
C THR A 177 31.94 -18.12 29.79
N GLU A 178 32.74 -17.11 29.45
CA GLU A 178 34.07 -16.93 30.06
C GLU A 178 33.99 -15.95 31.25
N PRO A 179 34.70 -16.22 32.36
CA PRO A 179 34.65 -15.41 33.57
C PRO A 179 35.61 -14.19 33.53
N PRO A 180 35.35 -13.14 34.34
CA PRO A 180 36.10 -11.89 34.30
C PRO A 180 37.30 -11.91 35.26
N THR A 181 38.50 -11.57 34.78
CA THR A 181 39.66 -11.32 35.65
C THR A 181 40.39 -10.03 35.26
N ALA A 182 40.55 -9.20 36.30
CA ALA A 182 41.38 -8.01 36.57
C ALA A 182 42.32 -7.39 35.51
N ALA A 183 42.36 -6.05 35.56
CA ALA A 183 43.34 -5.12 34.95
C ALA A 183 44.72 -5.18 35.65
N PRO A 184 45.76 -4.34 35.32
CA PRO A 184 45.95 -3.37 34.21
C PRO A 184 47.33 -3.50 33.49
N GLN A 185 47.57 -2.78 32.38
CA GLN A 185 48.78 -1.94 32.10
C GLN A 185 48.98 -1.60 30.59
N THR A 186 49.10 -0.28 30.36
CA THR A 186 50.07 0.50 29.56
C THR A 186 50.45 0.17 28.08
N VAL A 187 50.47 1.26 27.29
CA VAL A 187 51.21 1.57 26.05
C VAL A 187 50.95 0.72 24.79
N LYS A 188 50.31 1.32 23.76
CA LYS A 188 50.98 1.96 22.60
C LYS A 188 49.95 2.45 21.59
N GLN A 189 50.31 3.58 21.00
CA GLN A 189 49.59 4.31 19.97
C GLN A 189 49.42 3.44 18.72
N ASP A 190 48.21 3.40 18.17
CA ASP A 190 48.06 3.26 16.73
C ASP A 190 46.91 4.15 16.24
N MET A 191 47.28 5.01 15.30
CA MET A 191 46.42 5.96 14.63
C MET A 191 45.39 5.22 13.77
N VAL A 192 44.12 5.26 14.18
CA VAL A 192 43.01 5.01 13.24
C VAL A 192 42.15 6.26 13.19
N ILE A 193 42.21 6.89 12.02
CA ILE A 193 41.46 8.05 11.59
C ILE A 193 39.97 7.82 11.85
N VAL A 194 39.46 8.38 12.96
CA VAL A 194 38.02 8.47 13.21
C VAL A 194 37.49 9.57 12.31
N GLY A 195 37.07 9.18 11.11
CA GLY A 195 36.39 10.05 10.17
C GLY A 195 35.16 10.68 10.82
N ASP A 196 35.19 12.00 10.92
CA ASP A 196 34.11 12.85 11.40
C ASP A 196 32.76 12.48 10.80
N LEU A 197 31.94 11.75 11.57
CA LEU A 197 30.50 11.54 11.33
C LEU A 197 29.70 12.83 11.65
N SER A 198 30.25 14.01 11.33
CA SER A 198 29.68 15.32 11.61
C SER A 198 28.72 15.81 10.52
N THR A 199 28.29 14.96 9.59
CA THR A 199 27.38 15.42 8.55
C THR A 199 25.99 15.69 9.15
N ALA A 200 25.47 16.90 8.93
CA ALA A 200 24.12 17.31 9.31
C ALA A 200 23.03 16.30 8.86
N ARG A 201 23.35 15.50 7.84
CA ARG A 201 22.54 14.39 7.32
C ARG A 201 22.37 13.24 8.31
N ALA A 202 23.40 12.85 9.06
CA ALA A 202 23.30 11.80 10.08
C ALA A 202 22.38 12.25 11.23
N ARG A 203 22.55 13.48 11.73
CA ARG A 203 21.67 14.07 12.75
C ARG A 203 20.22 14.20 12.27
N ALA A 204 20.01 14.51 10.99
CA ALA A 204 18.67 14.59 10.40
C ALA A 204 17.98 13.21 10.29
N LEU A 205 18.73 12.16 9.97
CA LEU A 205 18.21 10.78 9.96
C LEU A 205 17.87 10.29 11.36
N GLU A 206 18.71 10.60 12.34
CA GLU A 206 18.48 10.25 13.75
C GLU A 206 17.22 10.94 14.30
N ARG A 207 17.06 12.25 14.04
CA ARG A 207 15.82 12.99 14.37
C ARG A 207 14.58 12.39 13.72
N LYS A 208 14.69 11.90 12.48
CA LYS A 208 13.57 11.21 11.80
C LYS A 208 13.25 9.87 12.47
N ARG A 209 14.25 9.09 12.88
CA ARG A 209 14.07 7.83 13.62
C ARG A 209 13.37 8.09 14.96
N GLN A 210 13.85 9.05 15.73
CA GLN A 210 13.24 9.46 17.01
C GLN A 210 11.80 9.94 16.83
N ALA A 211 11.51 10.77 15.81
CA ALA A 211 10.15 11.22 15.51
C ALA A 211 9.20 10.07 15.13
N GLN A 212 9.69 9.03 14.44
CA GLN A 212 8.89 7.85 14.13
C GLN A 212 8.63 6.99 15.38
N ILE A 213 9.62 6.81 16.25
CA ILE A 213 9.48 6.10 17.53
C ILE A 213 8.44 6.83 18.40
N ALA A 214 8.56 8.15 18.56
CA ALA A 214 7.59 8.97 19.29
C ALA A 214 6.18 8.90 18.68
N LYS A 215 6.07 8.85 17.34
CA LYS A 215 4.77 8.70 16.65
C LYS A 215 4.15 7.32 16.88
N LYS A 216 4.96 6.26 16.96
CA LYS A 216 4.49 4.90 17.30
C LYS A 216 4.04 4.85 18.76
N LEU A 217 4.80 5.41 19.71
CA LEU A 217 4.39 5.53 21.11
C LEU A 217 3.06 6.26 21.27
N ARG A 218 2.88 7.40 20.60
CA ARG A 218 1.62 8.17 20.64
C ARG A 218 0.40 7.41 20.08
N ARG A 219 0.62 6.32 19.33
CA ARG A 219 -0.46 5.47 18.82
C ARG A 219 -0.79 4.32 19.76
N THR A 220 0.15 3.92 20.62
CA THR A 220 -0.04 2.85 21.59
C THR A 220 -0.55 3.36 22.95
N MET A 221 -0.33 4.64 23.27
CA MET A 221 -0.86 5.27 24.49
C MET A 221 -2.39 5.38 24.48
N ASN A 222 -2.99 5.25 25.66
CA ASN A 222 -4.42 5.44 25.89
C ASN A 222 -4.82 6.87 25.51
N PRO A 223 -6.00 7.13 24.89
CA PRO A 223 -6.49 8.48 24.60
C PRO A 223 -6.39 9.48 25.76
N GLU A 224 -6.51 9.06 27.01
CA GLU A 224 -6.37 9.94 28.19
C GLU A 224 -4.91 10.35 28.44
N GLU A 225 -3.99 9.40 28.48
CA GLU A 225 -2.55 9.67 28.58
C GLU A 225 -2.06 10.53 27.41
N ARG A 226 -2.63 10.34 26.22
CA ARG A 226 -2.32 11.16 25.04
C ARG A 226 -2.80 12.60 25.18
N ARG A 227 -3.86 12.85 25.96
CA ARG A 227 -4.32 14.21 26.30
C ARG A 227 -3.43 14.82 27.38
N ALA A 228 -3.06 14.06 28.41
CA ALA A 228 -2.13 14.49 29.45
C ALA A 228 -0.77 14.88 28.86
N PHE A 229 -0.17 14.01 28.03
CA PHE A 229 1.09 14.26 27.34
C PHE A 229 1.05 15.50 26.42
N LYS A 230 -0.10 15.78 25.80
CA LYS A 230 -0.28 17.01 25.01
C LYS A 230 -0.36 18.26 25.88
N LYS A 231 -1.04 18.19 27.04
CA LYS A 231 -1.12 19.31 27.99
C LYS A 231 0.26 19.60 28.57
N GLU A 232 1.02 18.57 28.91
CA GLU A 232 2.40 18.68 29.40
C GLU A 232 3.33 19.35 28.38
N GLN A 233 3.34 18.88 27.11
CA GLN A 233 4.12 19.56 26.06
C GLN A 233 3.67 21.01 25.79
N GLN A 234 2.40 21.34 26.02
CA GLN A 234 1.93 22.72 25.93
C GLN A 234 2.42 23.57 27.12
N ALA A 235 2.45 23.01 28.33
CA ALA A 235 2.98 23.67 29.52
C ALA A 235 4.49 23.93 29.38
N GLU A 236 5.26 22.92 28.96
CA GLU A 236 6.72 23.04 28.71
C GLU A 236 7.01 24.11 27.65
N ARG A 237 6.25 24.14 26.55
CA ARG A 237 6.38 25.20 25.52
C ARG A 237 6.05 26.59 26.05
N LYS A 238 5.08 26.71 26.95
CA LYS A 238 4.75 28.00 27.58
C LYS A 238 5.86 28.44 28.55
N GLN A 239 6.41 27.51 29.33
CA GLN A 239 7.54 27.78 30.22
C GLN A 239 8.77 28.23 29.44
N LEU A 240 9.20 27.49 28.40
CA LEU A 240 10.31 27.88 27.53
C LEU A 240 10.09 29.24 26.85
N LYS A 241 8.85 29.54 26.45
CA LYS A 241 8.52 30.86 25.89
C LYS A 241 8.62 31.98 26.93
N ALA A 242 8.16 31.73 28.15
CA ALA A 242 8.26 32.69 29.26
C ALA A 242 9.73 32.91 29.68
N GLU A 243 10.53 31.84 29.74
CA GLU A 243 11.97 31.91 30.04
C GLU A 243 12.71 32.69 28.96
N ARG A 244 12.43 32.42 27.67
CA ARG A 244 13.01 33.20 26.56
C ARG A 244 12.59 34.66 26.58
N ALA A 245 11.36 34.95 26.99
CA ALA A 245 10.89 36.33 27.16
C ALA A 245 11.61 37.04 28.32
N LYS A 246 11.83 36.35 29.46
CA LYS A 246 12.61 36.87 30.59
C LYS A 246 14.07 37.11 30.21
N ALA A 247 14.72 36.17 29.51
CA ALA A 247 16.09 36.32 29.03
C ALA A 247 16.22 37.47 28.01
N GLY A 248 15.25 37.63 27.11
CA GLY A 248 15.23 38.76 26.15
C GLY A 248 15.00 40.12 26.79
N ALA A 249 14.28 40.18 27.92
CA ALA A 249 14.04 41.43 28.65
C ALA A 249 15.27 41.93 29.43
N ALA A 250 16.15 41.02 29.87
CA ALA A 250 17.38 41.37 30.59
C ALA A 250 18.45 42.01 29.68
N VAL A 251 18.44 41.71 28.38
CA VAL A 251 19.44 42.22 27.41
C VAL A 251 19.16 43.66 26.96
N ASN A 252 17.97 44.22 27.23
CA ASN A 252 17.58 45.56 26.77
C ASN A 252 17.70 46.68 27.83
N LYS A 253 18.38 46.45 28.95
CA LYS A 253 18.53 47.48 30.02
C LYS A 253 19.89 48.17 30.11
N GLY A 254 20.77 48.00 29.14
CA GLY A 254 21.99 48.80 29.09
C GLY A 254 22.81 48.58 27.84
N ALA A 255 22.61 49.42 26.83
CA ALA A 255 23.66 49.84 25.89
C ALA A 255 23.08 50.82 24.86
N VAL A 256 23.66 52.02 24.89
CA VAL A 256 23.73 53.08 23.88
C VAL A 256 23.28 52.69 22.47
N LYS A 257 22.33 53.47 21.94
CA LYS A 257 21.87 53.46 20.54
C LYS A 257 23.05 53.70 19.60
N THR A 258 23.43 52.69 18.82
CA THR A 258 24.06 52.89 17.50
C THR A 258 23.19 52.22 16.44
N PRO A 259 23.00 52.84 15.25
CA PRO A 259 22.15 52.30 14.20
C PRO A 259 22.94 51.25 13.41
N ILE A 260 22.68 49.97 13.66
CA ILE A 260 23.25 48.87 12.87
C ILE A 260 22.15 48.17 12.07
N VAL A 261 22.34 48.28 10.76
CA VAL A 261 21.69 47.56 9.67
C VAL A 261 21.85 46.05 9.84
N GLY A 262 20.79 45.27 9.60
CA GLY A 262 20.87 43.84 9.31
C GLY A 262 20.61 42.90 10.50
N VAL A 263 19.35 42.45 10.65
CA VAL A 263 18.98 41.38 11.57
C VAL A 263 19.51 40.03 11.06
N HIS A 264 20.69 39.64 11.52
CA HIS A 264 21.18 38.26 11.42
C HIS A 264 20.85 37.50 12.70
N THR A 265 20.07 36.42 12.56
CA THR A 265 19.84 35.45 13.62
C THR A 265 21.19 34.89 14.09
N ARG A 266 21.58 35.18 15.34
CA ARG A 266 22.81 34.63 15.94
C ARG A 266 22.79 33.09 15.84
N PRO A 267 23.81 32.46 15.22
CA PRO A 267 23.94 31.01 15.24
C PRO A 267 24.25 30.56 16.67
N SER A 268 23.43 29.67 17.24
CA SER A 268 23.71 29.02 18.53
C SER A 268 25.11 28.41 18.48
N THR A 269 25.94 28.70 19.49
CA THR A 269 27.33 28.25 19.53
C THR A 269 27.40 26.72 19.54
N VAL A 270 28.50 26.16 19.04
CA VAL A 270 28.69 24.70 18.94
C VAL A 270 28.57 24.03 20.32
N ALA A 271 28.97 24.72 21.40
CA ALA A 271 28.85 24.25 22.77
C ALA A 271 27.38 24.07 23.21
N GLU A 272 26.51 25.04 22.89
CA GLU A 272 25.09 24.97 23.24
C GLU A 272 24.36 23.83 22.50
N LYS A 273 24.75 23.57 21.25
CA LYS A 273 24.24 22.41 20.49
C LYS A 273 24.70 21.07 21.10
N LYS A 274 25.94 20.97 21.61
CA LYS A 274 26.43 19.75 22.28
C LYS A 274 25.68 19.49 23.58
N LEU A 275 25.42 20.54 24.38
CA LEU A 275 24.65 20.42 25.62
C LEU A 275 23.22 19.89 25.35
N GLN A 276 22.54 20.45 24.34
CA GLN A 276 21.20 19.96 23.95
C GLN A 276 21.21 18.51 23.46
N GLN A 277 22.26 18.09 22.74
CA GLN A 277 22.40 16.70 22.31
C GLN A 277 22.59 15.76 23.50
N ASN A 278 23.41 16.12 24.49
CA ASN A 278 23.63 15.30 25.67
C ASN A 278 22.34 15.14 26.50
N VAL A 279 21.56 16.22 26.67
CA VAL A 279 20.26 16.16 27.37
C VAL A 279 19.24 15.29 26.61
N GLU A 280 19.23 15.33 25.27
CA GLU A 280 18.39 14.42 24.47
C GLU A 280 18.86 12.97 24.58
N GLN A 281 20.17 12.72 24.60
CA GLN A 281 20.76 11.39 24.76
C GLN A 281 20.38 10.78 26.12
N GLU A 282 20.53 11.55 27.20
CA GLU A 282 20.22 11.11 28.56
C GLU A 282 18.71 10.81 28.72
N LYS A 283 17.83 11.60 28.09
CA LYS A 283 16.38 11.29 28.04
C LYS A 283 16.09 9.97 27.32
N ILE A 284 16.83 9.65 26.26
CA ILE A 284 16.69 8.38 25.53
C ILE A 284 17.18 7.22 26.37
N ASP A 285 18.29 7.38 27.07
CA ASP A 285 18.90 6.34 27.89
C ASP A 285 18.08 6.06 29.15
N ARG A 286 17.52 7.08 29.82
CA ARG A 286 16.54 6.88 30.91
C ARG A 286 15.29 6.13 30.44
N TYR A 287 14.79 6.44 29.23
CA TYR A 287 13.64 5.73 28.66
C TYR A 287 13.97 4.28 28.26
N ARG A 288 15.19 4.03 27.75
CA ARG A 288 15.66 2.67 27.46
C ARG A 288 15.84 1.87 28.75
N ALA A 289 16.42 2.45 29.79
CA ALA A 289 16.58 1.84 31.10
C ALA A 289 15.21 1.51 31.74
N SER A 290 14.24 2.44 31.70
CA SER A 290 12.88 2.19 32.21
C SER A 290 12.15 1.09 31.43
N LYS A 291 12.49 0.88 30.16
CA LYS A 291 11.91 -0.16 29.32
C LYS A 291 12.64 -1.49 29.43
N ALA A 292 13.95 -1.48 29.66
CA ALA A 292 14.77 -2.67 29.87
C ALA A 292 14.54 -3.29 31.26
N GLY A 293 14.22 -2.47 32.28
CA GLY A 293 13.76 -2.96 33.59
C GLY A 293 12.37 -3.62 33.58
N HIS A 294 11.67 -3.61 32.44
CA HIS A 294 10.42 -4.36 32.23
C HIS A 294 10.75 -5.65 31.48
N GLY A 295 11.46 -6.55 32.19
CA GLY A 295 11.83 -7.88 31.72
C GLY A 295 10.61 -8.69 31.27
N LEU A 296 10.85 -9.59 30.32
CA LEU A 296 9.87 -10.42 29.62
C LEU A 296 9.25 -11.54 30.47
N ASP A 297 9.41 -11.50 31.78
CA ASP A 297 8.57 -12.27 32.71
C ASP A 297 7.29 -11.48 32.97
N SER A 298 6.47 -11.43 31.92
CA SER A 298 5.21 -10.73 31.91
C SER A 298 4.34 -11.26 33.05
N ASN A 299 4.08 -10.39 34.02
CA ASN A 299 3.09 -10.57 35.06
C ASN A 299 1.70 -10.80 34.42
N VAL A 300 1.38 -12.06 34.14
CA VAL A 300 0.12 -12.49 33.52
C VAL A 300 -1.06 -12.09 34.42
N GLU A 301 -0.85 -12.06 35.73
CA GLU A 301 -1.86 -11.63 36.69
C GLU A 301 -2.20 -10.14 36.57
N ALA A 302 -1.20 -9.27 36.39
CA ALA A 302 -1.44 -7.85 36.16
C ALA A 302 -2.27 -7.62 34.89
N LYS A 303 -2.04 -8.43 33.85
CA LYS A 303 -2.81 -8.36 32.60
C LYS A 303 -4.21 -8.93 32.77
N LYS A 304 -4.37 -10.00 33.55
CA LYS A 304 -5.68 -10.57 33.94
C LYS A 304 -6.52 -9.51 34.67
N LYS A 305 -5.92 -8.77 35.61
CA LYS A 305 -6.56 -7.65 36.34
C LYS A 305 -6.87 -6.44 35.47
N ALA A 306 -6.14 -6.23 34.36
CA ALA A 306 -6.36 -5.11 33.44
C ALA A 306 -7.39 -5.39 32.33
N LEU A 307 -7.84 -6.64 32.17
CA LEU A 307 -8.86 -7.01 31.19
C LEU A 307 -10.27 -6.72 31.74
N PRO A 308 -11.19 -6.12 30.96
CA PRO A 308 -12.58 -5.96 31.39
C PRO A 308 -13.25 -7.33 31.57
N ASP A 309 -14.14 -7.44 32.55
CA ASP A 309 -14.74 -8.72 32.99
C ASP A 309 -15.40 -9.50 31.84
N GLU A 310 -16.09 -8.81 30.93
CA GLU A 310 -16.68 -9.44 29.74
C GLU A 310 -15.65 -10.16 28.85
N LYS A 311 -14.45 -9.57 28.68
CA LYS A 311 -13.38 -10.20 27.92
C LYS A 311 -12.75 -11.34 28.69
N LEU A 312 -12.67 -11.24 30.02
CA LEU A 312 -12.18 -12.31 30.85
C LEU A 312 -13.09 -13.54 30.74
N GLN A 313 -14.42 -13.34 30.72
CA GLN A 313 -15.40 -14.40 30.45
C GLN A 313 -15.31 -14.97 29.03
N GLU A 314 -15.04 -14.16 28.01
CA GLU A 314 -14.79 -14.66 26.66
C GLU A 314 -13.51 -15.52 26.60
N TYR A 315 -12.49 -15.13 27.36
CA TYR A 315 -11.20 -15.81 27.38
C TYR A 315 -11.26 -17.11 28.18
N THR A 316 -12.02 -17.16 29.27
CA THR A 316 -12.27 -18.41 30.01
C THR A 316 -13.00 -19.42 29.12
N LYS A 317 -14.08 -19.02 28.44
CA LYS A 317 -14.83 -19.91 27.54
C LYS A 317 -13.95 -20.48 26.43
N ARG A 318 -13.16 -19.63 25.76
CA ARG A 318 -12.25 -20.08 24.68
C ARG A 318 -11.04 -20.87 25.17
N ALA A 319 -10.61 -20.66 26.41
CA ALA A 319 -9.56 -21.46 27.04
C ALA A 319 -10.09 -22.86 27.36
N GLN A 320 -11.31 -22.94 27.92
CA GLN A 320 -12.03 -24.19 28.19
C GLN A 320 -12.31 -24.98 26.89
N GLU A 321 -12.81 -24.34 25.84
CA GLU A 321 -13.02 -24.96 24.52
C GLU A 321 -11.73 -25.56 23.93
N LYS A 322 -10.57 -25.06 24.34
CA LYS A 322 -9.26 -25.50 23.85
C LYS A 322 -8.50 -26.39 24.83
N GLY A 323 -9.07 -26.68 25.99
CA GLY A 323 -8.42 -27.47 27.04
C GLY A 323 -7.10 -26.87 27.55
N ILE A 324 -6.95 -25.53 27.53
CA ILE A 324 -5.76 -24.84 28.04
C ILE A 324 -6.13 -23.87 29.16
N SER A 325 -5.18 -23.54 30.03
CA SER A 325 -5.42 -22.56 31.10
C SER A 325 -5.68 -21.16 30.52
N ILE A 326 -6.43 -20.32 31.25
CA ILE A 326 -6.72 -18.95 30.82
C ILE A 326 -5.43 -18.13 30.63
N GLU A 327 -4.42 -18.39 31.44
CA GLU A 327 -3.12 -17.71 31.44
C GLU A 327 -2.31 -18.08 30.19
N GLU A 328 -2.27 -19.37 29.86
CA GLU A 328 -1.62 -19.86 28.65
C GLU A 328 -2.34 -19.37 27.39
N TYR A 329 -3.68 -19.27 27.43
CA TYR A 329 -4.47 -18.69 26.36
C TYR A 329 -4.14 -17.20 26.14
N ILE A 330 -3.99 -16.42 27.22
CA ILE A 330 -3.58 -15.01 27.16
C ILE A 330 -2.18 -14.92 26.55
N LYS A 331 -1.22 -15.71 27.04
CA LYS A 331 0.18 -15.71 26.57
C LYS A 331 0.28 -16.02 25.07
N ARG A 332 -0.35 -17.10 24.59
CA ARG A 332 -0.38 -17.46 23.15
C ARG A 332 -1.02 -16.38 22.28
N ARG A 333 -2.04 -15.67 22.81
CA ARG A 333 -2.70 -14.59 22.08
C ARG A 333 -1.78 -13.37 21.93
N GLU A 334 -1.02 -13.04 22.96
CA GLU A 334 -0.05 -11.94 22.96
C GLU A 334 1.13 -12.22 22.03
N GLU A 335 1.69 -13.42 22.06
CA GLU A 335 2.74 -13.85 21.13
C GLU A 335 2.26 -13.73 19.68
N LYS A 336 1.02 -14.13 19.39
CA LYS A 336 0.42 -13.99 18.06
C LYS A 336 0.22 -12.54 17.64
N TYR A 337 -0.05 -11.62 18.58
CA TYR A 337 -0.10 -10.19 18.28
C TYR A 337 1.29 -9.60 18.07
N ALA A 338 2.28 -9.99 18.86
CA ALA A 338 3.68 -9.58 18.71
C ALA A 338 4.24 -10.01 17.34
N ALA A 339 4.00 -11.26 16.94
CA ALA A 339 4.40 -11.78 15.63
C ALA A 339 3.78 -10.99 14.46
N LYS A 340 2.47 -10.69 14.54
CA LYS A 340 1.78 -9.87 13.51
C LYS A 340 2.28 -8.43 13.43
N GLN A 341 2.70 -7.85 14.56
CA GLN A 341 3.28 -6.50 14.57
C GLN A 341 4.69 -6.48 14.00
N GLY A 342 5.49 -7.53 14.24
CA GLY A 342 6.80 -7.71 13.64
C GLY A 342 6.74 -7.85 12.12
N GLU A 343 5.81 -8.67 11.60
CA GLU A 343 5.65 -8.91 10.16
C GLU A 343 5.25 -7.64 9.39
N LYS A 344 4.42 -6.78 10.01
CA LYS A 344 3.96 -5.52 9.39
C LYS A 344 5.06 -4.45 9.31
N LEU A 345 6.16 -4.60 10.04
CA LEU A 345 7.27 -3.66 10.01
C LEU A 345 8.27 -3.94 8.86
N GLY A 346 8.23 -5.12 8.23
CA GLY A 346 9.20 -5.54 7.21
C GLY A 346 8.87 -5.14 5.76
N GLN A 347 7.66 -4.66 5.47
CA GLN A 347 7.20 -4.48 4.07
C GLN A 347 7.25 -3.05 3.50
N ASP A 348 7.60 -2.03 4.29
CA ASP A 348 7.42 -0.60 3.88
C ASP A 348 8.71 0.23 3.72
N THR A 349 9.92 -0.36 3.72
CA THR A 349 11.18 0.40 3.59
C THR A 349 11.82 0.26 2.20
N GLY A 350 11.41 1.10 1.25
CA GLY A 350 12.05 1.13 -0.08
C GLY A 350 11.62 2.29 -1.00
N ALA A 351 11.76 3.54 -0.56
CA ALA A 351 11.70 4.70 -1.47
C ALA A 351 12.50 5.91 -0.94
N PRO A 352 13.48 6.46 -1.69
CA PRO A 352 14.23 7.65 -1.30
C PRO A 352 13.47 8.96 -1.66
N PRO A 353 13.50 10.01 -0.81
CA PRO A 353 12.88 11.30 -1.10
C PRO A 353 13.83 12.29 -1.79
N ALA A 354 13.32 12.97 -2.84
CA ALA A 354 14.01 14.03 -3.58
C ALA A 354 13.91 15.39 -2.88
N ASN A 355 14.99 16.17 -3.02
CA ASN A 355 15.26 17.45 -2.37
C ASN A 355 14.41 18.61 -2.92
N GLY A 356 14.14 19.60 -2.06
CA GLY A 356 13.55 20.88 -2.42
C GLY A 356 14.62 21.96 -2.49
N LEU A 357 14.56 22.77 -3.55
CA LEU A 357 15.31 24.03 -3.71
C LEU A 357 14.28 25.15 -3.92
N GLY A 358 14.46 26.24 -3.17
CA GLY A 358 13.63 27.44 -3.23
C GLY A 358 13.94 28.26 -4.48
N PHE A 359 12.93 28.93 -5.02
CA PHE A 359 13.05 29.82 -6.16
C PHE A 359 12.51 31.20 -5.81
N VAL A 360 13.27 32.21 -6.20
CA VAL A 360 13.00 33.65 -6.09
C VAL A 360 11.95 34.02 -7.14
N ILE A 361 10.96 34.81 -6.73
CA ILE A 361 9.86 35.30 -7.59
C ILE A 361 10.32 36.61 -8.22
N ASP A 362 10.44 36.63 -9.54
CA ASP A 362 10.58 37.87 -10.29
C ASP A 362 9.19 38.33 -10.76
N THR A 363 8.80 39.52 -10.35
CA THR A 363 7.50 40.15 -10.59
C THR A 363 7.64 41.19 -11.69
N ALA A 364 7.55 40.76 -12.95
CA ALA A 364 7.24 41.65 -14.06
C ALA A 364 5.92 41.17 -14.68
N GLY A 365 4.85 41.90 -14.37
CA GLY A 365 3.48 41.61 -14.79
C GLY A 365 3.26 41.97 -16.25
N ASP A 366 2.61 41.07 -16.97
CA ASP A 366 2.15 41.28 -18.34
C ASP A 366 0.71 41.80 -18.31
N ALA A 367 0.50 43.01 -18.83
CA ALA A 367 -0.72 43.81 -18.71
C ALA A 367 -1.83 43.44 -19.73
N ALA A 368 -1.61 42.44 -20.58
CA ALA A 368 -2.47 42.18 -21.73
C ALA A 368 -3.59 41.14 -21.54
N LEU A 369 -3.84 40.66 -20.31
CA LEU A 369 -4.85 39.60 -20.05
C LEU A 369 -6.22 40.09 -19.58
N ALA A 370 -6.56 41.36 -19.81
CA ALA A 370 -7.75 41.99 -19.24
C ALA A 370 -8.81 42.41 -20.27
N THR A 371 -9.22 41.55 -21.21
CA THR A 371 -10.46 41.79 -21.97
C THR A 371 -11.07 40.50 -22.51
N ASP A 372 -11.94 39.86 -21.73
CA ASP A 372 -13.00 38.99 -22.26
C ASP A 372 -14.36 39.52 -21.74
N PRO A 373 -15.37 39.70 -22.61
CA PRO A 373 -16.66 40.27 -22.21
C PRO A 373 -17.50 39.26 -21.39
N PRO A 374 -18.24 39.73 -20.37
CA PRO A 374 -18.96 38.85 -19.45
C PRO A 374 -20.16 38.18 -20.15
N ALA A 375 -20.14 36.84 -20.16
CA ALA A 375 -21.29 36.04 -20.55
C ALA A 375 -22.51 36.38 -19.68
N LYS A 376 -23.66 36.53 -20.34
CA LYS A 376 -24.96 36.91 -19.76
C LYS A 376 -25.27 36.09 -18.50
N ARG A 377 -25.28 36.79 -17.35
CA ARG A 377 -25.69 36.28 -16.04
C ARG A 377 -27.17 35.89 -16.10
N ILE A 378 -27.46 34.62 -15.80
CA ILE A 378 -28.80 34.20 -15.35
C ILE A 378 -29.01 34.92 -14.01
N LYS A 379 -30.01 35.81 -13.95
CA LYS A 379 -30.32 36.61 -12.77
C LYS A 379 -30.72 35.66 -11.62
N ASP A 380 -30.08 35.78 -10.47
CA ASP A 380 -30.40 35.07 -9.21
C ASP A 380 -31.79 35.43 -8.62
N LYS A 381 -32.70 35.99 -9.41
CA LYS A 381 -34.02 36.47 -8.92
C LYS A 381 -35.06 35.35 -8.76
N ASP A 382 -34.79 34.15 -9.27
CA ASP A 382 -35.75 33.04 -9.25
C ASP A 382 -35.34 31.88 -8.31
N LEU A 383 -34.29 32.06 -7.49
CA LEU A 383 -34.08 31.15 -6.36
C LEU A 383 -35.11 31.53 -5.30
N PRO A 384 -36.04 30.62 -4.93
CA PRO A 384 -37.03 30.91 -3.91
C PRO A 384 -36.28 31.42 -2.69
N GLN A 385 -36.66 32.61 -2.21
CA GLN A 385 -36.10 33.22 -1.01
C GLN A 385 -36.22 32.18 0.09
N LEU A 386 -35.11 31.48 0.36
CA LEU A 386 -35.04 30.57 1.48
C LEU A 386 -35.34 31.42 2.72
N PRO A 387 -36.19 30.93 3.65
CA PRO A 387 -36.54 31.66 4.86
C PRO A 387 -35.28 32.18 5.56
N ASP A 388 -35.43 33.18 6.42
CA ASP A 388 -34.40 33.93 7.17
C ASP A 388 -33.44 33.11 8.07
N PHE A 389 -33.07 31.90 7.67
CA PHE A 389 -32.06 31.04 8.27
C PHE A 389 -30.71 31.73 8.44
N ALA A 390 -30.37 32.71 7.58
CA ALA A 390 -29.15 33.50 7.78
C ALA A 390 -29.19 34.28 9.10
N ASN A 391 -30.31 34.93 9.40
CA ASN A 391 -30.52 35.68 10.65
C ASN A 391 -30.55 34.73 11.85
N ALA A 392 -31.25 33.59 11.71
CA ALA A 392 -31.28 32.54 12.73
C ALA A 392 -29.88 32.03 13.10
N LEU A 393 -28.99 31.81 12.11
CA LEU A 393 -27.62 31.37 12.37
C LEU A 393 -26.79 32.42 13.12
N VAL A 394 -27.06 33.71 12.90
CA VAL A 394 -26.43 34.82 13.65
C VAL A 394 -26.91 34.81 15.10
N SER A 395 -28.20 34.73 15.36
CA SER A 395 -28.74 34.66 16.73
C SER A 395 -28.28 33.41 17.48
N ILE A 396 -28.23 32.24 16.82
CA ILE A 396 -27.63 31.02 17.40
C ILE A 396 -26.16 31.23 17.76
N SER A 397 -25.41 31.99 16.96
CA SER A 397 -24.00 32.27 17.26
C SER A 397 -23.82 33.18 18.48
N LYS A 398 -24.83 33.99 18.80
CA LYS A 398 -24.90 34.85 19.98
C LYS A 398 -25.54 34.18 21.20
N ASN A 399 -26.02 32.93 21.06
CA ASN A 399 -26.84 32.23 22.06
C ASN A 399 -28.13 32.99 22.43
N GLU A 400 -28.75 33.65 21.46
CA GLU A 400 -30.10 34.21 21.61
C GLU A 400 -31.14 33.15 21.24
N PRO A 401 -32.32 33.12 21.89
CA PRO A 401 -33.41 32.22 21.49
C PRO A 401 -33.85 32.54 20.05
N VAL A 402 -34.12 31.50 19.28
CA VAL A 402 -34.49 31.63 17.86
C VAL A 402 -35.81 30.93 17.62
N LEU A 403 -36.73 31.66 16.99
CA LEU A 403 -38.00 31.15 16.51
C LEU A 403 -38.08 31.38 15.00
N ILE A 404 -38.22 30.30 14.24
CA ILE A 404 -38.41 30.32 12.79
C ILE A 404 -39.86 29.88 12.55
N ALA A 405 -40.69 30.82 12.11
CA ALA A 405 -42.03 30.55 11.62
C ALA A 405 -41.99 30.45 10.08
N GLU A 406 -42.77 29.53 9.51
CA GLU A 406 -43.05 29.55 8.07
C GLU A 406 -43.99 30.72 7.73
N SER A 407 -44.14 31.05 6.44
CA SER A 407 -45.03 32.14 5.96
C SER A 407 -46.46 32.03 6.49
N ASP A 408 -46.88 30.82 6.83
CA ASP A 408 -48.24 30.47 7.23
C ASP A 408 -48.45 30.69 8.74
N GLY A 409 -47.44 31.22 9.45
CA GLY A 409 -47.46 31.46 10.89
C GLY A 409 -47.22 30.21 11.74
N THR A 410 -46.99 29.05 11.12
CA THR A 410 -46.67 27.81 11.81
C THR A 410 -45.23 27.84 12.33
N GLU A 411 -45.07 27.68 13.63
CA GLU A 411 -43.76 27.58 14.27
C GLU A 411 -43.08 26.28 13.82
N THR A 412 -42.05 26.37 12.99
CA THR A 412 -41.33 25.17 12.52
C THR A 412 -40.15 24.82 13.38
N PHE A 413 -39.52 25.83 13.99
CA PHE A 413 -38.32 25.63 14.78
C PHE A 413 -38.24 26.65 15.89
N ARG A 414 -38.20 26.17 17.13
CA ARG A 414 -37.89 26.95 18.32
C ARG A 414 -36.65 26.38 18.98
N TRP A 415 -35.65 27.22 19.23
CA TRP A 415 -34.45 26.84 19.95
C TRP A 415 -34.16 27.82 21.07
N ASP A 416 -34.12 27.28 22.28
CA ASP A 416 -33.67 27.98 23.47
C ASP A 416 -32.24 27.56 23.84
N PRO A 417 -31.37 28.47 24.29
CA PRO A 417 -29.96 28.15 24.60
C PRO A 417 -29.76 27.09 25.69
N SER A 418 -30.76 26.91 26.55
CA SER A 418 -30.78 25.88 27.59
C SER A 418 -31.05 24.47 27.04
N LEU A 419 -31.61 24.35 25.84
CA LEU A 419 -31.97 23.10 25.21
C LEU A 419 -30.89 22.63 24.21
N PRO A 420 -30.68 21.31 24.06
CA PRO A 420 -29.77 20.78 23.07
C PRO A 420 -30.23 21.18 21.66
N MET A 421 -29.27 21.57 20.82
CA MET A 421 -29.52 21.97 19.43
C MET A 421 -30.25 20.85 18.67
N PRO A 422 -31.45 21.11 18.10
CA PRO A 422 -32.21 20.09 17.38
C PRO A 422 -31.43 19.54 16.17
N GLN A 423 -31.67 18.28 15.85
CA GLN A 423 -30.96 17.55 14.80
C GLN A 423 -31.62 17.70 13.43
N ASP A 424 -32.22 18.85 13.12
CA ASP A 424 -32.95 19.04 11.87
C ASP A 424 -32.06 19.44 10.68
N PRO A 425 -32.11 18.70 9.55
CA PRO A 425 -31.26 18.97 8.40
C PRO A 425 -31.55 20.31 7.72
N ARG A 426 -32.75 20.88 7.91
CA ARG A 426 -33.15 22.17 7.33
C ARG A 426 -32.21 23.30 7.77
N LEU A 427 -31.74 23.30 9.03
CA LEU A 427 -30.86 24.33 9.60
C LEU A 427 -29.49 24.47 8.90
N TRP A 428 -29.05 23.45 8.16
CA TRP A 428 -27.73 23.44 7.52
C TRP A 428 -27.76 23.01 6.06
N GLN A 429 -28.94 22.85 5.47
CA GLN A 429 -29.09 22.56 4.05
C GLN A 429 -28.82 23.83 3.24
N GLY A 430 -27.94 23.75 2.24
CA GLY A 430 -27.54 24.90 1.41
C GLY A 430 -26.44 25.78 1.99
N VAL A 431 -26.15 25.73 3.29
CA VAL A 431 -25.12 26.57 3.94
C VAL A 431 -23.74 25.92 3.89
N ILE A 432 -22.70 26.71 3.59
CA ILE A 432 -21.30 26.23 3.58
C ILE A 432 -20.90 25.83 5.00
N ILE A 433 -20.42 24.59 5.17
CA ILE A 433 -20.10 23.99 6.49
C ILE A 433 -19.18 24.87 7.35
N LYS A 434 -18.30 25.66 6.74
CA LYS A 434 -17.35 26.55 7.44
C LYS A 434 -18.02 27.78 8.07
N GLN A 435 -19.18 28.20 7.56
CA GLN A 435 -19.95 29.35 8.04
C GLN A 435 -20.92 28.97 9.16
N LEU A 436 -21.20 27.67 9.36
CA LEU A 436 -22.10 27.21 10.42
C LEU A 436 -21.50 27.44 11.83
N PRO A 437 -22.31 27.92 12.79
CA PRO A 437 -21.93 27.98 14.21
C PRO A 437 -21.44 26.63 14.74
N LYS A 438 -20.56 26.66 15.75
CA LYS A 438 -19.97 25.43 16.32
C LYS A 438 -21.04 24.46 16.86
N LEU A 439 -22.11 25.00 17.45
CA LEU A 439 -23.25 24.24 17.97
C LEU A 439 -23.97 23.49 16.85
N VAL A 440 -24.36 24.19 15.78
CA VAL A 440 -25.00 23.59 14.59
C VAL A 440 -24.08 22.54 13.93
N ARG A 441 -22.76 22.77 13.88
CA ARG A 441 -21.79 21.76 13.41
C ARG A 441 -21.69 20.52 14.30
N LYS A 442 -21.99 20.62 15.60
CA LYS A 442 -22.05 19.49 16.52
C LYS A 442 -23.32 18.68 16.28
N ALA A 443 -24.49 19.34 16.26
CA ALA A 443 -25.78 18.71 15.96
C ALA A 443 -25.76 17.99 14.60
N ARG A 444 -25.23 18.62 13.55
CA ARG A 444 -25.06 17.98 12.23
C ARG A 444 -24.17 16.73 12.27
N ARG A 445 -23.13 16.72 13.11
CA ARG A 445 -22.24 15.54 13.25
C ARG A 445 -22.95 14.39 13.95
N GLU A 446 -23.75 14.69 14.97
CA GLU A 446 -24.58 13.74 15.70
C GLU A 446 -25.67 13.16 14.79
N TRP A 447 -26.41 14.02 14.07
CA TRP A 447 -27.39 13.58 13.08
C TRP A 447 -26.76 12.66 12.01
N MET A 448 -25.58 13.01 11.50
CA MET A 448 -24.85 12.16 10.56
C MET A 448 -24.35 10.83 11.18
N ALA A 449 -24.14 10.78 12.51
CA ALA A 449 -23.77 9.56 13.22
C ALA A 449 -24.99 8.64 13.37
N VAL A 450 -26.11 9.18 13.86
CA VAL A 450 -27.40 8.46 13.96
C VAL A 450 -27.80 7.92 12.59
N ARG A 451 -27.67 8.71 11.52
CA ARG A 451 -27.99 8.24 10.16
C ARG A 451 -27.04 7.15 9.66
N ARG A 452 -25.77 7.13 10.09
CA ARG A 452 -24.84 6.02 9.77
C ARG A 452 -25.20 4.76 10.54
N GLU A 453 -25.62 4.90 11.80
CA GLU A 453 -26.07 3.79 12.64
C GLU A 453 -27.39 3.21 12.13
N ALA A 454 -28.37 4.05 11.79
CA ALA A 454 -29.61 3.64 11.14
C ALA A 454 -29.35 2.95 9.80
N LYS A 455 -28.42 3.44 8.97
CA LYS A 455 -28.00 2.74 7.74
C LYS A 455 -27.28 1.41 8.00
N LYS A 456 -26.61 1.29 9.15
CA LYS A 456 -25.94 0.05 9.57
C LYS A 456 -26.94 -0.96 10.13
N ALA A 457 -28.01 -0.50 10.77
CA ALA A 457 -29.08 -1.33 11.32
C ALA A 457 -30.13 -1.72 10.25
N GLY A 458 -30.59 -0.76 9.45
CA GLY A 458 -31.65 -0.94 8.45
C GLY A 458 -31.21 -1.53 7.12
N ASN A 459 -29.91 -1.82 6.93
CA ASN A 459 -29.46 -2.65 5.82
C ASN A 459 -28.96 -3.99 6.37
N PRO A 460 -29.86 -4.95 6.65
CA PRO A 460 -29.49 -6.30 7.07
C PRO A 460 -28.86 -7.12 5.95
N SER A 461 -28.51 -6.50 4.80
CA SER A 461 -27.46 -7.06 3.94
C SER A 461 -26.23 -7.15 4.82
N LYS A 462 -26.00 -8.35 5.37
CA LYS A 462 -24.90 -8.72 6.26
C LYS A 462 -23.68 -7.91 5.84
N PRO A 463 -22.88 -7.35 6.75
CA PRO A 463 -21.59 -6.79 6.38
C PRO A 463 -20.83 -7.95 5.73
N ALA A 464 -20.94 -8.06 4.40
CA ALA A 464 -20.20 -9.00 3.61
C ALA A 464 -18.79 -8.55 3.88
N GLN A 465 -18.14 -9.27 4.81
CA GLN A 465 -16.77 -9.03 5.25
C GLN A 465 -16.06 -8.61 3.99
N LYS A 466 -15.62 -7.34 3.90
CA LYS A 466 -15.22 -6.75 2.62
C LYS A 466 -14.13 -7.63 2.05
N LYS A 467 -14.54 -8.61 1.23
CA LYS A 467 -13.69 -9.68 0.77
C LYS A 467 -12.59 -8.95 0.03
N SER A 468 -11.35 -9.24 0.41
CA SER A 468 -10.20 -8.56 -0.18
C SER A 468 -10.35 -8.65 -1.70
N LYS A 469 -9.83 -7.66 -2.44
CA LYS A 469 -9.89 -7.72 -3.91
C LYS A 469 -9.27 -9.00 -4.47
N GLY A 470 -8.40 -9.66 -3.71
CA GLY A 470 -7.86 -11.00 -4.02
C GLY A 470 -8.91 -12.08 -3.89
N THR A 471 -9.62 -12.18 -2.75
CA THR A 471 -10.63 -13.22 -2.54
C THR A 471 -11.81 -13.09 -3.49
N LYS A 472 -12.25 -11.87 -3.81
CA LYS A 472 -13.28 -11.66 -4.85
C LYS A 472 -12.86 -12.18 -6.23
N LYS A 473 -11.58 -12.08 -6.59
CA LYS A 473 -11.08 -12.61 -7.87
C LYS A 473 -10.98 -14.13 -7.88
N VAL A 474 -10.71 -14.74 -6.73
CA VAL A 474 -10.69 -16.19 -6.59
C VAL A 474 -12.11 -16.72 -6.72
N GLU A 475 -13.07 -16.12 -6.01
CA GLU A 475 -14.48 -16.50 -6.10
C GLU A 475 -15.04 -16.37 -7.52
N ILE A 476 -14.77 -15.26 -8.22
CA ILE A 476 -15.19 -15.10 -9.63
C ILE A 476 -14.60 -16.21 -10.53
N ARG A 477 -13.37 -16.66 -10.26
CA ARG A 477 -12.75 -17.76 -11.02
C ARG A 477 -13.40 -19.10 -10.68
N GLU A 478 -13.67 -19.34 -9.41
CA GLU A 478 -14.32 -20.57 -8.93
C GLU A 478 -15.74 -20.68 -9.46
N ASP A 479 -16.53 -19.59 -9.40
CA ASP A 479 -17.89 -19.52 -9.96
C ASP A 479 -17.88 -19.78 -11.46
N PHE A 480 -16.90 -19.24 -12.18
CA PHE A 480 -16.78 -19.44 -13.63
C PHE A 480 -16.40 -20.90 -13.98
N VAL A 481 -15.48 -21.51 -13.23
CA VAL A 481 -15.14 -22.93 -13.38
C VAL A 481 -16.34 -23.81 -13.06
N TRP A 482 -17.09 -23.49 -12.00
CA TRP A 482 -18.33 -24.17 -11.65
C TRP A 482 -19.37 -24.06 -12.75
N ASN A 483 -19.52 -22.89 -13.37
CA ASN A 483 -20.45 -22.69 -14.47
C ASN A 483 -20.06 -23.53 -15.70
N ILE A 484 -18.77 -23.64 -16.02
CA ILE A 484 -18.30 -24.54 -17.09
C ILE A 484 -18.60 -26.00 -16.75
N LEU A 485 -18.29 -26.42 -15.52
CA LEU A 485 -18.55 -27.80 -15.08
C LEU A 485 -20.04 -28.11 -15.07
N PHE A 486 -20.88 -27.17 -14.66
CA PHE A 486 -22.33 -27.32 -14.66
C PHE A 486 -22.88 -27.42 -16.08
N LYS A 487 -22.45 -26.54 -16.99
CA LYS A 487 -22.83 -26.61 -18.41
C LYS A 487 -22.38 -27.91 -19.06
N SER A 488 -21.15 -28.37 -18.83
CA SER A 488 -20.69 -29.67 -19.35
C SER A 488 -21.49 -30.87 -18.83
N ARG A 489 -21.98 -30.81 -17.58
CA ARG A 489 -22.89 -31.82 -17.03
C ARG A 489 -24.30 -31.74 -17.62
N GLN A 490 -24.80 -30.55 -17.93
CA GLN A 490 -26.08 -30.40 -18.64
C GLN A 490 -25.98 -30.98 -20.05
N PHE A 491 -24.92 -30.68 -20.80
CA PHE A 491 -24.67 -31.29 -22.11
C PHE A 491 -24.58 -32.83 -22.05
N ALA A 492 -24.06 -33.41 -20.96
CA ALA A 492 -24.06 -34.86 -20.76
C ALA A 492 -25.44 -35.43 -20.41
N LYS A 493 -26.34 -34.63 -19.82
CA LYS A 493 -27.72 -35.03 -19.50
C LYS A 493 -28.66 -34.90 -20.68
N ASP A 494 -28.44 -33.91 -21.54
CA ASP A 494 -29.31 -33.61 -22.68
C ASP A 494 -29.05 -34.53 -23.89
N GLY A 495 -28.36 -35.67 -23.69
CA GLY A 495 -28.33 -36.77 -24.65
C GLY A 495 -27.44 -36.53 -25.87
N ALA A 496 -26.15 -36.23 -25.66
CA ALA A 496 -25.16 -36.46 -26.72
C ALA A 496 -25.16 -37.97 -27.08
N PRO A 497 -25.44 -38.36 -28.34
CA PRO A 497 -25.76 -39.75 -28.71
C PRO A 497 -24.63 -40.76 -28.52
N ASP A 498 -23.42 -40.34 -28.20
CA ASP A 498 -22.33 -41.22 -27.81
C ASP A 498 -21.73 -40.67 -26.52
N GLY A 499 -21.71 -41.46 -25.44
CA GLY A 499 -21.18 -41.10 -24.12
C GLY A 499 -19.66 -40.82 -24.06
N LYS A 500 -19.07 -40.27 -25.12
CA LYS A 500 -17.70 -39.78 -25.18
C LYS A 500 -17.54 -38.63 -24.20
N LYS A 501 -16.79 -38.89 -23.13
CA LYS A 501 -16.24 -37.86 -22.28
C LYS A 501 -15.45 -36.87 -23.16
N PRO A 502 -15.56 -35.56 -22.92
CA PRO A 502 -14.80 -34.59 -23.69
C PRO A 502 -13.31 -34.90 -23.59
N SER A 503 -12.63 -34.86 -24.73
CA SER A 503 -11.21 -35.19 -24.79
C SER A 503 -10.40 -34.18 -23.97
N GLU A 504 -9.23 -34.58 -23.48
CA GLU A 504 -8.36 -33.67 -22.72
C GLU A 504 -8.01 -32.41 -23.54
N GLY A 505 -7.95 -32.54 -24.89
CA GLY A 505 -7.78 -31.44 -25.83
C GLY A 505 -8.95 -30.44 -25.83
N GLU A 506 -10.20 -30.91 -25.77
CA GLU A 506 -11.38 -30.05 -25.68
C GLU A 506 -11.44 -29.29 -24.35
N ILE A 507 -11.07 -29.95 -23.25
CA ILE A 507 -10.96 -29.31 -21.94
C ILE A 507 -9.86 -28.24 -21.95
N ALA A 508 -8.71 -28.52 -22.57
CA ALA A 508 -7.62 -27.55 -22.73
C ALA A 508 -8.03 -26.36 -23.62
N SER A 509 -8.75 -26.62 -24.72
CA SER A 509 -9.29 -25.59 -25.60
C SER A 509 -10.29 -24.69 -24.87
N ALA A 510 -11.24 -25.27 -24.13
CA ALA A 510 -12.21 -24.53 -23.32
C ALA A 510 -11.53 -23.64 -22.26
N ARG A 511 -10.46 -24.13 -21.62
CA ARG A 511 -9.63 -23.32 -20.69
C ARG A 511 -8.94 -22.15 -21.39
N THR A 512 -8.51 -22.33 -22.64
CA THR A 512 -7.84 -21.29 -23.41
C THR A 512 -8.83 -20.19 -23.83
N VAL A 513 -10.01 -20.58 -24.31
CA VAL A 513 -11.11 -19.66 -24.64
C VAL A 513 -11.56 -18.90 -23.39
N ALA A 514 -11.72 -19.58 -22.26
CA ALA A 514 -12.03 -18.97 -20.96
C ALA A 514 -11.02 -17.89 -20.55
N ASN A 515 -9.73 -18.21 -20.64
CA ASN A 515 -8.66 -17.26 -20.31
C ASN A 515 -8.65 -16.06 -21.27
N HIS A 516 -8.97 -16.28 -22.54
CA HIS A 516 -9.13 -15.21 -23.52
C HIS A 516 -10.29 -14.28 -23.17
N MET A 517 -11.48 -14.82 -22.86
CA MET A 517 -12.65 -14.03 -22.46
C MET A 517 -12.38 -13.19 -21.20
N LEU A 518 -11.75 -13.77 -20.17
CA LEU A 518 -11.33 -13.04 -18.97
C LEU A 518 -10.35 -11.89 -19.28
N LYS A 519 -9.49 -12.06 -20.30
CA LYS A 519 -8.55 -11.02 -20.72
C LYS A 519 -9.27 -9.89 -21.47
N VAL A 520 -10.25 -10.21 -22.31
CA VAL A 520 -11.11 -9.24 -23.01
C VAL A 520 -11.95 -8.44 -22.01
N GLU A 521 -12.66 -9.09 -21.11
CA GLU A 521 -13.48 -8.43 -20.07
C GLU A 521 -12.62 -7.49 -19.19
N LYS A 522 -11.40 -7.91 -18.85
CA LYS A 522 -10.45 -7.07 -18.10
C LYS A 522 -10.00 -5.84 -18.89
N ARG A 523 -9.91 -5.92 -20.23
CA ARG A 523 -9.61 -4.77 -21.10
C ARG A 523 -10.81 -3.81 -21.15
N GLU A 524 -12.02 -4.32 -21.29
CA GLU A 524 -13.26 -3.52 -21.27
C GLU A 524 -13.47 -2.82 -19.92
N MET A 525 -13.31 -3.53 -18.81
CA MET A 525 -13.36 -2.96 -17.45
C MET A 525 -12.30 -1.87 -17.21
N LYS A 526 -11.15 -1.95 -17.89
CA LYS A 526 -10.14 -0.87 -17.85
C LYS A 526 -10.55 0.31 -18.73
N ALA A 527 -11.13 0.05 -19.89
CA ALA A 527 -11.65 1.08 -20.79
C ALA A 527 -12.75 1.91 -20.13
N THR A 528 -13.76 1.25 -19.54
CA THR A 528 -14.86 1.92 -18.83
C THR A 528 -14.39 2.69 -17.60
N LYS A 529 -13.38 2.20 -16.87
CA LYS A 529 -12.74 2.97 -15.77
C LYS A 529 -12.01 4.20 -16.28
N GLY A 530 -11.30 4.08 -17.41
CA GLY A 530 -10.66 5.20 -18.07
C GLY A 530 -11.67 6.27 -18.47
N GLU A 531 -12.80 5.84 -19.01
CA GLU A 531 -13.90 6.71 -19.42
C GLU A 531 -14.59 7.40 -18.23
N LYS A 532 -14.92 6.66 -17.16
CA LYS A 532 -15.44 7.25 -15.92
C LYS A 532 -14.47 8.27 -15.32
N LYS A 533 -13.15 8.03 -15.38
CA LYS A 533 -12.14 8.99 -14.93
C LYS A 533 -12.10 10.24 -15.81
N LYS A 534 -12.25 10.10 -17.13
CA LYS A 534 -12.38 11.23 -18.07
C LYS A 534 -13.63 12.04 -17.79
N GLN A 535 -14.80 11.40 -17.64
CA GLN A 535 -16.05 12.06 -17.29
C GLN A 535 -15.97 12.81 -15.96
N LEU A 536 -15.34 12.21 -14.93
CA LEU A 536 -15.16 12.87 -13.64
C LEU A 536 -14.22 14.09 -13.75
N LYS A 537 -13.17 14.01 -14.57
CA LYS A 537 -12.28 15.14 -14.85
C LYS A 537 -13.02 16.26 -15.59
N ALA A 538 -13.84 15.92 -16.58
CA ALA A 538 -14.69 16.88 -17.30
C ALA A 538 -15.69 17.57 -16.34
N LYS A 539 -16.40 16.80 -15.49
CA LYS A 539 -17.29 17.35 -14.47
C LYS A 539 -16.57 18.29 -13.49
N ARG A 540 -15.33 17.96 -13.10
CA ARG A 540 -14.50 18.83 -12.25
C ARG A 540 -14.04 20.11 -12.96
N ALA A 541 -13.74 20.04 -14.25
CA ALA A 541 -13.38 21.21 -15.05
C ALA A 541 -14.57 22.17 -15.18
N VAL A 542 -15.76 21.65 -15.50
CA VAL A 542 -17.01 22.43 -15.55
C VAL A 542 -17.34 23.05 -14.19
N ALA A 543 -17.21 22.28 -13.10
CA ALA A 543 -17.42 22.81 -11.75
C ALA A 543 -16.35 23.84 -11.31
N GLY A 544 -15.14 23.77 -11.87
CA GLY A 544 -14.09 24.75 -11.66
C GLY A 544 -14.36 26.06 -12.40
N LEU A 545 -14.89 25.99 -13.63
CA LEU A 545 -15.34 27.17 -14.36
C LEU A 545 -16.51 27.88 -13.67
N LYS A 546 -17.42 27.15 -13.01
CA LYS A 546 -18.52 27.75 -12.22
C LYS A 546 -18.08 28.43 -10.91
N ARG A 547 -16.82 28.26 -10.49
CA ARG A 547 -16.27 28.84 -9.24
C ARG A 547 -15.37 30.05 -9.49
N ARG A 548 -14.98 30.26 -10.73
CA ARG A 548 -14.40 31.52 -11.20
C ARG A 548 -15.54 32.35 -11.74
#